data_AF-A0A258JF44-F1
#
_entry.id   AF-A0A258JF44-F1
#
_cell.length_a   1.000
_cell.length_b   1.000
_cell.length_c   1.000
_cell.angle_alpha   90.00
_cell.angle_beta   90.00
_cell.angle_gamma   90.00
#
_symmetry.space_group_name_H-M   'P 1'
#
loop_
_entity.id
_entity.type
_entity.pdbx_description
1 polymer ?
#
loop_
_entity_poly.entity_id
_entity_poly.type
_entity_poly.pdbx_seq_one_letter_code
_entity_poly.pdbx_strand_id
1 'polypeptide(L)'
;ETYIKWSQQVAEVEKVDYINLSKKVAQKFEALGPEKVKEFYPKDHTHTGKAGANIVAETAAEELRNLKGSKIRDLVLTKKEVENLPPVELNK
;
A
#
# COMPACT_ATOMS: atom_id res chain seq x y z
N GLU A 1 -12.48 20.02 -1.51
CA GLU A 1 -11.20 19.38 -1.88
C GLU A 1 -11.03 18.11 -1.04
N THR A 2 -10.20 17.15 -1.45
CA THR A 2 -10.02 15.86 -0.73
C THR A 2 -8.58 15.73 -0.23
N TYR A 3 -8.37 14.94 0.83
CA TYR A 3 -7.02 14.69 1.39
C TYR A 3 -6.02 14.18 0.35
N ILE A 4 -6.49 13.39 -0.63
CA ILE A 4 -5.69 12.88 -1.76
C ILE A 4 -5.14 14.03 -2.63
N LYS A 5 -5.95 15.07 -2.87
CA LYS A 5 -5.52 16.23 -3.65
C LYS A 5 -4.44 17.01 -2.89
N TRP A 6 -4.65 17.25 -1.61
CA TRP A 6 -3.68 17.98 -0.78
C TRP A 6 -2.36 17.23 -0.65
N SER A 7 -2.38 15.91 -0.43
CA SER A 7 -1.14 15.12 -0.38
C SER A 7 -0.37 15.14 -1.70
N GLN A 8 -1.08 15.12 -2.84
CA GLN A 8 -0.45 15.26 -4.15
C GLN A 8 0.21 16.63 -4.31
N GLN A 9 -0.49 17.71 -3.96
CA GLN A 9 0.02 19.07 -4.07
C GLN A 9 1.27 19.28 -3.22
N VAL A 10 1.28 18.75 -1.98
CA VAL A 10 2.47 18.80 -1.11
C VAL A 10 3.63 18.06 -1.76
N ALA A 11 3.41 16.86 -2.29
CA ALA A 11 4.48 16.10 -2.94
C ALA A 11 5.06 16.82 -4.18
N GLU A 12 4.20 17.48 -4.96
CA GLU A 12 4.62 18.32 -6.10
C GLU A 12 5.47 19.52 -5.66
N VAL A 13 5.07 20.22 -4.58
CA VAL A 13 5.81 21.36 -4.03
C VAL A 13 7.16 20.94 -3.45
N GLU A 14 7.18 19.84 -2.69
CA GLU A 14 8.39 19.32 -2.04
C GLU A 14 9.28 18.50 -2.99
N LYS A 15 8.84 18.26 -4.23
CA LYS A 15 9.54 17.47 -5.25
C LYS A 15 9.90 16.06 -4.76
N VAL A 16 8.95 15.41 -4.09
CA VAL A 16 9.08 14.03 -3.62
C VAL A 16 8.16 13.08 -4.40
N ASP A 17 8.50 11.80 -4.40
CA ASP A 17 7.67 10.77 -5.01
C ASP A 17 6.27 10.74 -4.38
N TYR A 18 5.23 10.56 -5.20
CA TYR A 18 3.84 10.44 -4.76
C TYR A 18 3.19 9.19 -5.32
N ILE A 19 2.55 8.42 -4.44
CA ILE A 19 1.70 7.29 -4.81
C ILE A 19 0.28 7.58 -4.33
N ASN A 20 -0.67 7.66 -5.26
CA ASN A 20 -2.10 7.68 -4.93
C ASN A 20 -2.58 6.25 -4.61
N LEU A 21 -2.20 5.75 -3.43
CA LEU A 21 -2.50 4.38 -3.01
C LEU A 21 -4.01 4.14 -2.92
N SER A 22 -4.79 5.13 -2.48
CA SER A 22 -6.25 5.05 -2.41
C SER A 22 -6.87 4.73 -3.77
N LYS A 23 -6.43 5.41 -4.84
CA LYS A 23 -6.90 5.13 -6.20
C LYS A 23 -6.52 3.72 -6.65
N LYS A 24 -5.30 3.27 -6.35
CA LYS A 24 -4.81 1.94 -6.76
C LYS A 24 -5.55 0.81 -6.06
N VAL A 25 -5.79 0.94 -4.76
CA VAL A 25 -6.61 -0.01 -3.99
C VAL A 25 -8.05 -0.01 -4.48
N ALA A 26 -8.63 1.18 -4.73
CA ALA A 26 -9.99 1.30 -5.25
C ALA A 26 -10.15 0.54 -6.57
N GLN A 27 -9.20 0.66 -7.51
CA GLN A 27 -9.22 -0.09 -8.78
C GLN A 27 -9.23 -1.61 -8.57
N LYS A 28 -8.44 -2.12 -7.61
CA LYS A 28 -8.46 -3.57 -7.29
C LYS A 28 -9.77 -3.98 -6.64
N PHE A 29 -10.32 -3.17 -5.74
CA PHE A 29 -11.60 -3.44 -5.08
C PHE A 29 -12.77 -3.38 -6.07
N GLU A 30 -12.78 -2.42 -6.99
CA GLU A 30 -13.75 -2.32 -8.09
C GLU A 30 -13.74 -3.59 -8.95
N ALA A 31 -12.55 -4.12 -9.29
CA ALA A 31 -12.42 -5.35 -10.05
C ALA A 31 -12.92 -6.60 -9.30
N LEU A 32 -12.85 -6.61 -7.96
CA LEU A 32 -13.36 -7.71 -7.12
C LEU A 32 -14.87 -7.63 -6.89
N GLY A 33 -15.47 -6.46 -7.06
CA GLY A 33 -16.90 -6.22 -6.87
C GLY A 33 -17.31 -6.02 -5.40
N PRO A 34 -18.47 -5.37 -5.18
CA PRO A 34 -18.89 -4.88 -3.86
C PRO A 34 -19.14 -6.01 -2.84
N GLU A 35 -19.68 -7.15 -3.27
CA GLU A 35 -19.94 -8.29 -2.40
C GLU A 35 -18.64 -8.82 -1.77
N LYS A 36 -17.60 -9.01 -2.60
CA LYS A 36 -16.31 -9.50 -2.12
C LYS A 36 -15.61 -8.47 -1.24
N VAL A 37 -15.68 -7.21 -1.62
CA VAL A 37 -15.06 -6.11 -0.85
C VAL A 37 -15.70 -5.97 0.52
N LYS A 38 -17.01 -6.18 0.65
CA LYS A 38 -17.72 -6.14 1.94
C LYS A 38 -17.15 -7.15 2.94
N GLU A 39 -16.73 -8.34 2.49
CA GLU A 39 -16.08 -9.34 3.35
C GLU A 39 -14.75 -8.85 3.95
N PHE A 40 -14.09 -7.87 3.31
CA PHE A 40 -12.83 -7.31 3.81
C PHE A 40 -13.02 -6.33 4.96
N TYR A 41 -14.24 -5.94 5.28
CA TYR A 41 -14.60 -4.94 6.29
C TYR A 41 -15.49 -5.56 7.37
N PRO A 42 -14.95 -6.41 8.27
CA PRO A 42 -15.75 -7.23 9.18
C PRO A 42 -16.40 -6.45 10.33
N LYS A 43 -15.97 -5.21 10.58
CA LYS A 43 -16.44 -4.39 11.72
C LYS A 43 -17.10 -3.09 11.26
N ASP A 44 -16.41 -2.33 10.43
CA ASP A 44 -16.83 -1.02 9.94
C ASP A 44 -16.24 -0.74 8.55
N HIS A 45 -16.57 0.42 7.99
CA HIS A 45 -16.17 0.82 6.63
C HIS A 45 -14.75 1.40 6.53
N THR A 46 -13.92 1.31 7.56
CA THR A 46 -12.57 1.87 7.59
C THR A 46 -11.51 0.82 7.88
N HIS A 47 -11.76 -0.07 8.84
CA HIS A 47 -10.80 -1.08 9.29
C HIS A 47 -10.94 -2.37 8.50
N THR A 48 -9.99 -2.62 7.59
CA THR A 48 -9.92 -3.90 6.88
C THR A 48 -9.49 -5.04 7.79
N GLY A 49 -10.07 -6.22 7.58
CA GLY A 49 -9.56 -7.48 8.12
C GLY A 49 -8.30 -7.93 7.40
N LYS A 50 -7.72 -9.06 7.86
CA LYS A 50 -6.45 -9.59 7.32
C LYS A 50 -6.42 -9.70 5.79
N ALA A 51 -7.50 -10.20 5.17
CA ALA A 51 -7.56 -10.36 3.72
C ALA A 51 -7.51 -9.00 2.98
N GLY A 52 -8.29 -8.01 3.43
CA GLY A 52 -8.27 -6.67 2.85
C GLY A 52 -6.93 -5.96 3.09
N ALA A 53 -6.37 -6.09 4.29
CA ALA A 53 -5.07 -5.53 4.63
C ALA A 53 -3.94 -6.11 3.75
N ASN A 54 -3.98 -7.41 3.45
CA ASN A 54 -3.04 -8.04 2.52
C ASN A 54 -3.13 -7.42 1.12
N ILE A 55 -4.33 -7.19 0.58
CA ILE A 55 -4.49 -6.56 -0.74
C ILE A 55 -3.93 -5.13 -0.75
N VAL A 56 -4.17 -4.36 0.31
CA VAL A 56 -3.60 -3.01 0.45
C VAL A 56 -2.07 -3.06 0.48
N ALA A 57 -1.49 -3.98 1.27
CA ALA A 57 -0.04 -4.14 1.39
C ALA A 57 0.61 -4.61 0.08
N GLU A 58 0.00 -5.57 -0.61
CA GLU A 58 0.46 -6.04 -1.93
C GLU A 58 0.44 -4.90 -2.95
N THR A 59 -0.64 -4.11 -2.97
CA THR A 59 -0.77 -2.94 -3.85
C THR A 59 0.30 -1.89 -3.55
N ALA A 60 0.57 -1.60 -2.27
CA ALA A 60 1.64 -0.68 -1.89
C ALA A 60 3.01 -1.20 -2.35
N ALA A 61 3.30 -2.49 -2.17
CA ALA A 61 4.55 -3.09 -2.60
C ALA A 61 4.72 -3.06 -4.13
N GLU A 62 3.66 -3.30 -4.90
CA GLU A 62 3.67 -3.17 -6.37
C GLU A 62 3.97 -1.73 -6.81
N GLU A 63 3.32 -0.73 -6.22
CA GLU A 63 3.53 0.67 -6.58
C GLU A 63 4.94 1.15 -6.20
N LEU A 64 5.44 0.75 -5.02
CA LEU A 64 6.82 1.04 -4.61
C LEU A 64 7.85 0.38 -5.55
N ARG A 65 7.57 -0.82 -6.07
CA ARG A 65 8.43 -1.48 -7.07
C ARG A 65 8.46 -0.72 -8.41
N ASN A 66 7.36 -0.04 -8.74
CA ASN A 66 7.19 0.71 -9.98
C ASN A 66 7.76 2.14 -9.93
N LEU A 67 8.15 2.65 -8.75
CA LEU A 67 8.82 3.95 -8.59
C LEU A 67 10.23 3.93 -9.17
N LYS A 68 10.35 4.16 -10.47
CA LYS A 68 11.64 4.22 -11.18
C LYS A 68 12.48 5.37 -10.67
N GLY A 69 13.76 5.10 -10.35
CA GLY A 69 14.71 6.10 -9.88
C GLY A 69 14.66 6.36 -8.36
N SER A 70 13.67 5.79 -7.66
CA SER A 70 13.57 5.92 -6.21
C SER A 70 14.34 4.79 -5.50
N LYS A 71 15.15 5.15 -4.50
CA LYS A 71 15.90 4.16 -3.68
C LYS A 71 14.97 3.28 -2.83
N ILE A 72 13.73 3.72 -2.58
CA ILE A 72 12.76 2.94 -1.80
C ILE A 72 12.40 1.63 -2.48
N ARG A 73 12.45 1.59 -3.82
CA ARG A 73 12.20 0.39 -4.62
C ARG A 73 13.11 -0.76 -4.19
N ASP A 74 14.37 -0.46 -3.93
CA ASP A 74 15.39 -1.44 -3.59
C ASP A 74 15.22 -1.96 -2.13
N LEU A 75 14.31 -1.36 -1.36
CA LEU A 75 13.90 -1.82 -0.03
C LEU A 75 12.66 -2.74 -0.07
N VAL A 76 12.03 -2.92 -1.24
CA VAL A 76 10.86 -3.81 -1.37
C VAL A 76 11.31 -5.23 -1.65
N LEU A 77 11.62 -5.94 -0.56
CA LEU A 77 12.17 -7.29 -0.59
C LEU A 77 11.20 -8.31 -1.21
N THR A 78 11.78 -9.33 -1.82
CA THR A 78 11.13 -10.58 -2.20
C THR A 78 10.95 -11.49 -0.99
N LYS A 79 10.08 -12.49 -1.11
CA LYS A 79 9.89 -13.49 -0.05
C LYS A 79 11.21 -14.16 0.35
N LYS A 80 12.03 -14.53 -0.64
CA LYS A 80 13.36 -15.13 -0.40
C LYS A 80 14.28 -14.18 0.35
N GLU A 81 14.29 -12.89 0.03
CA GLU A 81 15.11 -11.90 0.74
C GLU A 81 14.62 -11.71 2.17
N VAL A 82 13.29 -11.68 2.41
CA VAL A 82 12.71 -11.62 3.76
C VAL A 82 13.09 -12.84 4.59
N GLU A 83 13.04 -14.04 4.01
CA GLU A 83 13.44 -15.29 4.69
C GLU A 83 14.93 -15.33 5.05
N ASN A 84 15.76 -14.55 4.36
CA ASN A 84 17.19 -14.43 4.63
C ASN A 84 17.55 -13.25 5.54
N LEU A 85 16.56 -12.48 6.03
CA LEU A 85 16.84 -11.40 6.97
C LEU A 85 17.32 -11.97 8.31
N PRO A 86 18.26 -11.28 9.00
CA PRO A 86 18.61 -11.65 10.36
C PRO A 86 17.36 -11.61 11.25
N PRO A 87 17.28 -12.44 12.30
CA PRO A 87 16.20 -12.39 13.27
C PRO A 87 16.04 -10.95 13.79
N VAL A 88 14.81 -10.42 13.74
CA VAL A 88 14.52 -9.11 14.32
C VAL A 88 14.50 -9.27 15.83
N GLU A 89 15.55 -8.83 16.51
CA GLU A 89 15.52 -8.65 17.95
C GLU A 89 14.61 -7.47 18.27
N LEU A 90 13.37 -7.78 18.65
CA LEU A 90 12.49 -6.78 19.25
C LEU A 90 13.02 -6.51 20.66
N ASN A 91 13.74 -5.41 20.82
CA ASN A 91 14.08 -4.88 22.14
C ASN A 91 12.75 -4.67 22.90
N LYS A 92 12.55 -5.49 23.94
CA LYS A 92 11.41 -5.37 24.86
C LYS A 92 11.58 -4.19 25.80
#